data_AF-A0A4Y2KN25-F1
#
_entry.id   AF-A0A4Y2KN25-F1
#
_cell.length_a   1.000
_cell.length_b   1.000
_cell.length_c   1.000
_cell.angle_alpha   90.00
_cell.angle_beta   90.00
_cell.angle_gamma   90.00
#
_symmetry.space_group_name_H-M   'P 1'
#
loop_
_entity.id
_entity.type
_entity.pdbx_description
1 polymer ?
#
loop_
_entity_poly.entity_id
_entity_poly.type
_entity_poly.pdbx_seq_one_letter_code
_entity_poly.pdbx_strand_id
1 'polypeptide(L)'
;MRHPLWGPTIRDHRSNEEGVPFVDFMIKHRLNVWNDPNSDPTFETTRAKSWIDVTVASEALDFAAHSWQFRHRKVAQKITGINPTLLDQLERSVSPEDLDRFVLALTATIQKVCTTYLKLTKLRPKTVPWWDAELEMLRNKSSALKRPFTRTLYHVGKADKKAAYKICRAKFRRTLSIKRDKSWAEF
;
A
#
# COMPACT_ATOMS: atom_id res chain seq x y z
N MET A 1 -5.01 5.06 21.06
CA MET A 1 -4.44 3.75 20.67
C MET A 1 -2.93 3.89 20.52
N ARG A 2 -2.19 3.35 21.48
CA ARG A 2 -0.73 3.47 21.58
C ARG A 2 -0.18 2.14 22.06
N HIS A 3 0.95 1.70 21.51
CA HIS A 3 1.61 0.47 21.96
C HIS A 3 3.09 0.42 21.53
N PRO A 4 3.99 -0.19 22.32
CA PRO A 4 5.41 -0.33 21.98
C PRO A 4 5.72 -1.10 20.69
N LEU A 5 4.74 -1.83 20.14
CA LEU A 5 4.92 -2.60 18.90
C LEU A 5 5.02 -1.73 17.64
N TRP A 6 4.51 -0.49 17.67
CA TRP A 6 4.47 0.37 16.48
C TRP A 6 4.84 1.84 16.76
N GLY A 7 5.34 2.12 17.95
CA GLY A 7 5.83 3.44 18.32
C GLY A 7 6.57 3.42 19.65
N PRO A 8 7.30 4.50 19.97
CA PRO A 8 8.21 4.52 21.10
C PRO A 8 7.47 4.60 22.44
N THR A 9 8.17 4.17 23.49
CA THR A 9 7.68 4.28 24.87
C THR A 9 7.93 5.69 25.40
N ILE A 10 6.92 6.55 25.30
CA ILE A 10 6.89 7.92 25.81
C ILE A 10 6.17 8.00 27.16
N ARG A 11 6.58 8.88 28.07
CA ARG A 11 5.77 9.20 29.26
C ARG A 11 4.69 10.20 28.86
N ASP A 12 3.44 9.77 28.87
CA ASP A 12 2.29 10.56 28.45
C ASP A 12 1.05 10.18 29.29
N HIS A 13 0.05 11.05 29.36
CA HIS A 13 -1.20 10.89 30.14
C HIS A 13 -2.15 9.80 29.59
N ARG A 14 -1.92 9.33 28.36
CA ARG A 14 -2.69 8.23 27.73
C ARG A 14 -2.27 6.89 28.35
N SER A 15 -3.23 6.02 28.67
CA SER A 15 -2.92 4.73 29.31
C SER A 15 -2.15 3.81 28.37
N ASN A 16 -1.24 3.01 28.92
CA ASN A 16 -0.50 2.00 28.15
C ASN A 16 -1.43 0.88 27.62
N GLU A 17 -2.65 0.77 28.14
CA GLU A 17 -3.61 -0.29 27.80
C GLU A 17 -4.50 0.05 26.60
N GLU A 18 -4.52 1.31 26.14
CA GLU A 18 -5.33 1.72 24.97
C GLU A 18 -5.00 0.95 23.68
N GLY A 19 -3.80 0.37 23.59
CA GLY A 19 -3.37 -0.44 22.45
C GLY A 19 -3.76 -1.91 22.53
N VAL A 20 -4.07 -2.43 23.73
CA VAL A 20 -4.19 -3.88 23.99
C VAL A 20 -5.28 -4.55 23.16
N PRO A 21 -6.51 -4.01 23.04
CA PRO A 21 -7.55 -4.65 22.22
C PRO A 21 -7.17 -4.79 20.73
N PHE A 22 -6.35 -3.87 20.22
CA PHE A 22 -5.87 -3.94 18.85
C PHE A 22 -4.71 -4.92 18.69
N VAL A 23 -3.86 -5.04 19.70
CA VAL A 23 -2.84 -6.10 19.77
C VAL A 23 -3.50 -7.48 19.76
N ASP A 24 -4.51 -7.69 20.59
CA ASP A 24 -5.25 -8.95 20.65
C ASP A 24 -5.88 -9.29 19.29
N PHE A 25 -6.45 -8.30 18.61
CA PHE A 25 -6.95 -8.45 17.25
C PHE A 25 -5.85 -8.88 16.28
N MET A 26 -4.68 -8.23 16.29
CA MET A 26 -3.57 -8.59 15.40
C MET A 26 -3.05 -10.01 15.67
N ILE A 27 -2.90 -10.39 16.94
CA ILE A 27 -2.47 -11.74 17.33
C ILE A 27 -3.48 -12.78 16.84
N LYS A 28 -4.77 -12.54 17.11
CA LYS A 28 -5.86 -13.43 16.69
C LYS A 28 -5.88 -13.67 15.18
N HIS A 29 -5.57 -12.64 14.40
CA HIS A 29 -5.57 -12.70 12.93
C HIS A 29 -4.20 -12.95 12.31
N ARG A 30 -3.16 -13.25 13.12
CA ARG A 30 -1.78 -13.49 12.66
C ARG A 30 -1.24 -12.37 11.77
N LEU A 31 -1.43 -11.14 12.22
CA LEU A 31 -0.97 -9.94 11.53
C LEU A 31 0.39 -9.51 12.11
N ASN A 32 1.37 -9.35 11.22
CA ASN A 32 2.71 -8.87 11.54
C ASN A 32 2.74 -7.34 11.44
N VAL A 33 3.25 -6.67 12.47
CA VAL A 33 3.44 -5.20 12.47
C VAL A 33 4.72 -4.85 11.72
N TRP A 34 4.64 -3.90 10.80
CA TRP A 34 5.78 -3.46 9.98
C TRP A 34 6.35 -2.10 10.36
N ASN A 35 5.69 -1.38 11.27
CA ASN A 35 6.21 -0.11 11.78
C ASN A 35 7.54 -0.32 12.52
N ASP A 36 8.48 0.59 12.31
CA ASP A 36 9.65 0.70 13.19
C ASP A 36 9.21 1.37 14.50
N PRO A 37 9.36 0.71 15.67
CA PRO A 37 9.00 1.30 16.96
C PRO A 37 9.85 2.53 17.31
N ASN A 38 10.97 2.75 16.63
CA ASN A 38 11.84 3.91 16.81
C ASN A 38 11.68 4.97 15.71
N SER A 39 10.64 4.86 14.86
CA SER A 39 10.41 5.84 13.80
C SER A 39 10.08 7.22 14.35
N ASP A 40 10.21 8.24 13.49
CA ASP A 40 9.58 9.53 13.73
C ASP A 40 8.04 9.40 13.86
N PRO A 41 7.36 10.36 14.53
CA PRO A 41 5.92 10.34 14.70
C PRO A 41 5.19 10.32 13.36
N THR A 42 4.16 9.48 13.23
CA THR A 42 3.33 9.43 12.01
C THR A 42 2.37 10.62 11.92
N PHE A 43 2.10 11.27 13.05
CA PHE A 43 1.31 12.48 13.15
C PHE A 43 2.00 13.50 14.05
N GLU A 44 2.17 14.73 13.56
CA GLU A 44 2.82 15.81 14.29
C GLU A 44 2.08 17.14 14.10
N THR A 45 1.97 17.89 15.19
CA THR A 45 1.45 19.25 15.25
C THR A 45 2.34 20.08 16.17
N THR A 46 2.14 21.40 16.20
CA THR A 46 2.85 22.31 17.11
C THR A 46 2.65 21.98 18.60
N ARG A 47 1.68 21.14 18.95
CA ARG A 47 1.31 20.84 20.34
C ARG A 47 1.42 19.35 20.70
N ALA A 48 1.57 18.46 19.71
CA ALA A 48 1.50 17.02 19.95
C ALA A 48 2.18 16.21 18.84
N LYS A 49 2.76 15.07 19.24
CA LYS A 49 3.33 14.03 18.37
C LYS A 49 2.66 12.69 18.71
N SER A 50 2.37 11.87 17.71
CA SER A 50 1.79 10.54 17.90
C SER A 50 2.11 9.56 16.76
N TRP A 51 2.04 8.26 17.08
CA TRP A 51 2.24 7.13 16.16
C TRP A 51 0.92 6.38 16.02
N ILE A 52 0.00 6.97 15.27
CA ILE A 52 -1.38 6.47 15.12
C ILE A 52 -1.58 5.65 13.85
N ASP A 53 -0.67 5.76 12.89
CA ASP A 53 -0.76 5.05 11.62
C ASP A 53 0.02 3.74 11.71
N VAL A 54 -0.72 2.62 11.79
CA VAL A 54 -0.14 1.28 11.92
C VAL A 54 -0.28 0.53 10.60
N THR A 55 0.85 0.04 10.09
CA THR A 55 0.95 -0.86 8.94
C THR A 55 1.11 -2.28 9.42
N VAL A 56 0.19 -3.14 9.01
CA VAL A 56 0.21 -4.58 9.33
C VAL A 56 0.04 -5.40 8.07
N ALA A 57 0.62 -6.59 8.08
CA ALA A 57 0.56 -7.54 6.97
C ALA A 57 0.17 -8.92 7.47
N SER A 58 -0.56 -9.69 6.65
CA SER A 58 -0.70 -11.12 6.90
C SER A 58 0.65 -11.81 6.73
N GLU A 59 0.81 -12.98 7.35
CA GLU A 59 2.01 -13.82 7.21
C GLU A 59 2.39 -14.08 5.73
N ALA A 60 1.39 -14.29 4.86
CA ALA A 60 1.62 -14.48 3.43
C ALA A 60 2.20 -13.23 2.74
N LEU A 61 1.74 -12.03 3.12
CA LEU A 61 2.24 -10.78 2.58
C LEU A 61 3.63 -10.45 3.15
N ASP A 62 3.84 -10.74 4.43
CA ASP A 62 5.14 -10.63 5.11
C ASP A 62 6.20 -11.51 4.47
N PHE A 63 5.90 -12.79 4.27
CA PHE A 63 6.77 -13.71 3.56
C PHE A 63 7.07 -13.24 2.13
N ALA A 64 6.06 -12.73 1.42
CA ALA A 64 6.23 -12.22 0.07
C ALA A 64 7.16 -11.00 0.01
N ALA A 65 7.01 -10.06 0.96
CA ALA A 65 7.85 -8.86 1.05
C ALA A 65 9.32 -9.21 1.36
N HIS A 66 9.56 -10.06 2.37
CA HIS A 66 10.90 -10.53 2.71
C HIS A 66 11.54 -11.34 1.56
N SER A 67 10.77 -12.21 0.92
CA SER A 67 11.21 -12.96 -0.26
C SER A 67 11.58 -12.03 -1.41
N TRP A 68 10.82 -10.94 -1.61
CA TRP A 68 11.09 -9.97 -2.66
C TRP A 68 12.40 -9.20 -2.39
N GLN A 69 12.61 -8.71 -1.16
CA GLN A 69 13.87 -8.07 -0.77
C GLN A 69 15.07 -8.99 -0.96
N PHE A 70 14.94 -10.27 -0.58
CA PHE A 70 15.99 -11.27 -0.78
C PHE A 70 16.32 -11.49 -2.26
N ARG A 71 15.31 -11.59 -3.13
CA ARG A 71 15.49 -11.71 -4.58
C ARG A 71 16.22 -10.49 -5.14
N HIS A 72 15.84 -9.27 -4.74
CA HIS A 72 16.53 -8.03 -5.13
C HIS A 72 18.00 -8.03 -4.72
N ARG A 73 18.32 -8.43 -3.48
CA ARG A 73 19.72 -8.57 -3.03
C ARG A 73 20.50 -9.58 -3.87
N LYS A 74 19.90 -10.74 -4.20
CA LYS A 74 20.53 -11.73 -5.08
C LYS A 74 20.79 -11.20 -6.49
N VAL A 75 19.85 -10.43 -7.06
CA VAL A 75 20.06 -9.75 -8.37
C VAL A 75 21.24 -8.79 -8.28
N ALA A 76 21.27 -7.91 -7.27
CA ALA A 76 22.35 -6.97 -7.07
C ALA A 76 23.70 -7.67 -6.94
N GLN A 77 23.80 -8.70 -6.09
CA GLN A 77 25.04 -9.49 -5.93
C GLN A 77 25.49 -10.15 -7.23
N LYS A 78 24.57 -10.70 -8.03
CA LYS A 78 24.93 -11.30 -9.32
C LYS A 78 25.38 -10.28 -10.34
N ILE A 79 24.75 -9.12 -10.40
CA ILE A 79 25.17 -8.00 -11.25
C ILE A 79 26.56 -7.50 -10.83
N THR A 80 26.80 -7.33 -9.52
CA THR A 80 28.12 -6.95 -9.01
C THR A 80 29.19 -8.00 -9.37
N GLY A 81 28.86 -9.29 -9.29
CA GLY A 81 29.80 -10.37 -9.60
C GLY A 81 30.21 -10.47 -11.08
N ILE A 82 29.34 -10.05 -12.01
CA ILE A 82 29.65 -10.02 -13.45
C ILE A 82 30.34 -8.72 -13.88
N ASN A 83 30.34 -7.69 -13.03
CA ASN A 83 30.87 -6.36 -13.36
C ASN A 83 32.33 -6.38 -13.88
N PRO A 84 33.27 -7.14 -13.29
CA PRO A 84 34.64 -7.19 -13.79
C PRO A 84 34.74 -7.74 -15.23
N THR A 85 33.93 -8.75 -15.55
CA THR A 85 33.87 -9.33 -16.89
C THR A 85 33.27 -8.36 -17.91
N LEU A 86 32.28 -7.56 -17.50
CA LEU A 86 31.69 -6.54 -18.36
C LEU A 86 32.67 -5.40 -18.66
N LEU A 87 33.46 -4.98 -17.66
CA LEU A 87 34.50 -3.97 -17.84
C LEU A 87 35.61 -4.46 -18.79
N ASP A 88 36.07 -5.71 -18.61
CA ASP A 88 37.07 -6.35 -19.49
C ASP A 88 36.58 -6.50 -20.94
N GLN A 89 35.29 -6.82 -21.15
CA GLN A 89 34.70 -6.87 -22.50
C GLN A 89 34.60 -5.49 -23.14
N LEU A 90 34.28 -4.46 -22.36
CA LEU A 90 34.20 -3.09 -22.83
C LEU A 90 35.58 -2.56 -23.23
N GLU A 91 36.61 -2.80 -22.41
CA GLU A 91 37.99 -2.40 -22.72
C GLU A 91 38.54 -3.07 -24.00
N ARG A 92 38.10 -4.30 -24.30
CA ARG A 92 38.49 -5.03 -25.51
C ARG A 92 37.71 -4.66 -26.76
N SER A 93 36.65 -3.85 -26.63
CA SER A 93 35.82 -3.45 -27.76
C SER A 93 36.54 -2.37 -28.57
N VAL A 94 37.04 -2.75 -29.74
CA VAL A 94 37.83 -1.86 -30.62
C VAL A 94 37.06 -1.42 -31.88
N SER A 95 35.86 -1.97 -32.11
CA SER A 95 35.00 -1.66 -33.25
C SER A 95 33.55 -1.39 -32.84
N PRO A 96 32.77 -0.67 -33.67
CA PRO A 96 31.33 -0.51 -33.47
C PRO A 96 30.58 -1.84 -33.35
N GLU A 97 30.98 -2.85 -34.12
CA GLU A 97 30.38 -4.18 -34.12
C GLU A 97 30.64 -4.92 -32.79
N ASP A 98 31.82 -4.72 -32.20
CA ASP A 98 32.14 -5.27 -30.88
C ASP A 98 31.30 -4.60 -29.78
N LEU A 99 31.05 -3.29 -29.91
CA LEU A 99 30.19 -2.55 -28.98
C LEU A 99 28.73 -3.04 -29.06
N ASP A 100 28.20 -3.25 -30.26
CA ASP A 100 26.85 -3.80 -30.45
C ASP A 100 26.74 -5.21 -29.86
N ARG A 101 27.75 -6.06 -30.08
CA ARG A 101 27.81 -7.40 -29.49
C ARG A 101 27.86 -7.34 -27.96
N PHE A 102 28.60 -6.40 -27.40
CA PHE A 102 28.64 -6.15 -25.96
C PHE A 102 27.28 -5.70 -25.40
N VAL A 103 26.60 -4.74 -26.04
CA VAL A 103 25.28 -4.26 -25.62
C VAL A 103 24.25 -5.40 -25.63
N LEU A 104 24.28 -6.25 -26.66
CA LEU A 104 23.42 -7.43 -26.73
C LEU A 104 23.71 -8.44 -25.61
N ALA A 105 24.99 -8.73 -25.35
CA ALA A 105 25.41 -9.63 -24.28
C ALA A 105 25.04 -9.11 -22.88
N LEU A 106 25.23 -7.82 -22.64
CA LEU A 106 24.85 -7.13 -21.40
C LEU A 106 23.33 -7.22 -21.20
N THR A 107 22.55 -6.88 -22.23
CA THR A 107 21.09 -6.92 -22.20
C THR A 107 20.58 -8.34 -21.90
N ALA A 108 21.11 -9.34 -22.60
CA ALA A 108 20.74 -10.74 -22.39
C ALA A 108 21.09 -11.21 -20.97
N THR A 109 22.23 -10.78 -20.43
CA THR A 109 22.67 -11.13 -19.07
C THR A 109 21.76 -10.50 -18.01
N ILE A 110 21.42 -9.21 -18.14
CA ILE A 110 20.48 -8.53 -17.24
C ILE A 110 19.12 -9.23 -17.28
N GLN A 111 18.60 -9.51 -18.48
CA GLN A 111 17.31 -10.20 -18.65
C GLN A 111 17.34 -11.59 -18.01
N LYS A 112 18.42 -12.36 -18.17
CA LYS A 112 18.58 -13.68 -17.56
C LYS A 112 18.59 -13.61 -16.03
N VAL A 113 19.34 -12.67 -15.45
CA VAL A 113 19.38 -12.47 -14.00
C VAL A 113 17.99 -12.06 -13.49
N CYS A 114 17.34 -11.10 -14.14
CA CYS A 114 16.01 -10.64 -13.76
C CYS A 114 14.98 -11.77 -13.84
N THR A 115 14.90 -12.52 -14.93
CA THR A 115 13.93 -13.63 -15.08
C THR A 115 14.17 -14.79 -14.11
N THR A 116 15.43 -15.05 -13.75
CA THR A 116 15.80 -16.11 -12.79
C THR A 116 15.36 -15.76 -11.37
N TYR A 117 15.58 -14.51 -10.93
CA TYR A 117 15.40 -14.14 -9.52
C TYR A 117 14.13 -13.32 -9.27
N LEU A 118 13.72 -12.47 -10.21
CA LEU A 118 12.49 -11.67 -10.14
C LEU A 118 11.38 -12.41 -10.87
N LYS A 119 10.61 -13.21 -10.12
CA LYS A 119 9.33 -13.71 -10.64
C LYS A 119 8.41 -12.51 -10.83
N LEU A 120 8.08 -12.15 -12.07
CA LEU A 120 7.08 -11.13 -12.36
C LEU A 120 5.73 -11.61 -11.83
N THR A 121 5.32 -11.10 -10.67
CA THR A 121 4.01 -11.40 -10.11
C THR A 121 2.96 -10.74 -10.99
N LYS A 122 1.97 -11.52 -11.46
CA LYS A 122 0.84 -10.98 -12.23
C LYS A 122 0.22 -9.83 -11.45
N LEU A 123 0.00 -8.70 -12.13
CA LEU A 123 -0.71 -7.56 -11.59
C LEU A 123 -2.07 -8.05 -11.07
N ARG A 124 -2.26 -7.99 -9.74
CA ARG A 124 -3.58 -8.23 -9.18
C ARG A 124 -4.50 -7.07 -9.62
N PRO A 125 -5.78 -7.34 -9.90
CA PRO A 125 -6.74 -6.26 -10.11
C PRO A 125 -6.67 -5.28 -8.93
N LYS A 126 -6.53 -3.98 -9.21
CA LYS A 126 -6.44 -2.93 -8.18
C LYS A 126 -7.74 -2.75 -7.39
N THR A 127 -8.83 -3.37 -7.85
CA THR A 127 -10.16 -3.24 -7.28
C THR A 127 -10.40 -4.36 -6.29
N VAL A 128 -10.70 -4.01 -5.04
CA VAL A 128 -11.12 -4.97 -4.02
C VAL A 128 -12.31 -5.79 -4.54
N PRO A 129 -12.39 -7.10 -4.27
CA PRO A 129 -13.38 -7.99 -4.90
C PRO A 129 -14.85 -7.56 -4.71
N TRP A 130 -15.12 -6.80 -3.65
CA TRP A 130 -16.46 -6.31 -3.29
C TRP A 130 -16.80 -4.92 -3.86
N TRP A 131 -15.88 -4.26 -4.57
CA TRP A 131 -16.13 -2.96 -5.20
C TRP A 131 -16.59 -3.13 -6.65
N ASP A 132 -17.86 -2.82 -6.89
CA ASP A 132 -18.50 -3.02 -8.19
C ASP A 132 -19.10 -1.74 -8.77
N ALA A 133 -19.64 -1.87 -9.99
CA ALA A 133 -20.23 -0.76 -10.73
C ALA A 133 -21.38 -0.07 -9.96
N GLU A 134 -22.11 -0.81 -9.10
CA GLU A 134 -23.18 -0.22 -8.28
C GLU A 134 -22.60 0.72 -7.20
N LEU A 135 -21.54 0.28 -6.49
CA LEU A 135 -20.87 1.12 -5.49
C LEU A 135 -20.22 2.34 -6.14
N GLU A 136 -19.58 2.17 -7.30
CA GLU A 136 -18.97 3.27 -8.04
C GLU A 136 -20.04 4.29 -8.49
N MET A 137 -21.16 3.81 -9.04
CA MET A 137 -22.29 4.65 -9.44
C MET A 137 -22.88 5.43 -8.25
N LEU A 138 -23.07 4.76 -7.10
CA LEU A 138 -23.58 5.40 -5.89
C LEU A 138 -22.60 6.43 -5.30
N ARG A 139 -21.29 6.16 -5.33
CA ARG A 139 -20.24 7.11 -4.92
C ARG A 139 -20.27 8.36 -5.80
N ASN A 140 -20.36 8.16 -7.11
CA ASN A 140 -20.38 9.24 -8.08
C ASN A 140 -21.66 10.08 -7.95
N LYS A 141 -22.83 9.43 -7.76
CA LYS A 141 -24.10 10.12 -7.49
C LYS A 141 -24.07 10.90 -6.18
N SER A 142 -23.51 10.32 -5.11
CA SER A 142 -23.37 11.03 -3.81
C SER A 142 -22.46 12.24 -3.94
N SER A 143 -21.34 12.11 -4.66
CA SER A 143 -20.40 13.21 -4.92
C SER A 143 -21.02 14.30 -5.80
N ALA A 144 -21.75 13.90 -6.85
CA ALA A 144 -22.48 14.81 -7.72
C ALA A 144 -23.55 15.61 -6.98
N LEU A 145 -24.25 15.01 -6.00
CA LEU A 145 -25.22 15.71 -5.15
C LEU A 145 -24.57 16.57 -4.06
N LYS A 146 -23.40 16.18 -3.55
CA LYS A 146 -22.64 16.97 -2.56
C LYS A 146 -22.19 18.32 -3.14
N ARG A 147 -21.73 18.32 -4.40
CA ARG A 147 -21.20 19.52 -5.10
C ARG A 147 -22.21 20.70 -5.11
N PRO A 148 -23.44 20.58 -5.63
CA PRO A 148 -24.41 21.68 -5.66
C PRO A 148 -24.89 22.06 -4.25
N PHE A 149 -25.06 21.09 -3.34
CA PHE A 149 -25.38 21.39 -1.94
C PHE A 149 -24.31 22.28 -1.27
N THR A 150 -23.03 21.96 -1.47
CA THR A 150 -21.92 22.70 -0.86
C THR A 150 -21.73 24.09 -1.50
N ARG A 151 -22.04 24.22 -2.79
CA ARG A 151 -21.91 25.47 -3.56
C ARG A 151 -23.14 26.41 -3.44
N THR A 152 -24.30 25.91 -3.00
CA THR A 152 -25.50 26.76 -2.88
C THR A 152 -25.40 27.61 -1.61
N LEU A 153 -25.32 28.94 -1.78
CA LEU A 153 -25.24 29.90 -0.67
C LEU A 153 -26.64 30.23 -0.10
N TYR A 154 -27.62 30.44 -0.97
CA TYR A 154 -29.01 30.76 -0.59
C TYR A 154 -29.74 29.58 0.07
N HIS A 155 -30.62 29.87 1.03
CA HIS A 155 -31.36 28.87 1.80
C HIS A 155 -32.48 28.17 0.99
N VAL A 156 -33.07 28.86 0.01
CA VAL A 156 -34.15 28.33 -0.84
C VAL A 156 -33.62 27.16 -1.66
N GLY A 157 -34.25 25.98 -1.52
CA GLY A 157 -33.86 24.73 -2.19
C GLY A 157 -32.56 24.07 -1.68
N LYS A 158 -31.83 24.70 -0.73
CA LYS A 158 -30.63 24.08 -0.11
C LYS A 158 -31.00 22.92 0.80
N ALA A 159 -32.15 23.01 1.48
CA ALA A 159 -32.69 21.93 2.30
C ALA A 159 -32.98 20.68 1.45
N ASP A 160 -33.60 20.84 0.28
CA ASP A 160 -33.93 19.72 -0.62
C ASP A 160 -32.68 19.08 -1.21
N LYS A 161 -31.72 19.90 -1.67
CA LYS A 161 -30.40 19.41 -2.14
C LYS A 161 -29.65 18.66 -1.03
N LYS A 162 -29.71 19.14 0.22
CA LYS A 162 -29.14 18.49 1.40
C LYS A 162 -29.83 17.16 1.71
N ALA A 163 -31.16 17.11 1.61
CA ALA A 163 -31.96 15.91 1.81
C ALA A 163 -31.61 14.84 0.76
N ALA A 164 -31.60 15.21 -0.51
CA ALA A 164 -31.22 14.31 -1.61
C ALA A 164 -29.80 13.74 -1.45
N TYR A 165 -28.82 14.58 -1.08
CA TYR A 165 -27.47 14.14 -0.76
C TYR A 165 -27.44 13.16 0.41
N LYS A 166 -28.14 13.47 1.52
CA LYS A 166 -28.18 12.61 2.71
C LYS A 166 -28.78 11.25 2.41
N ILE A 167 -29.88 11.19 1.65
CA ILE A 167 -30.53 9.94 1.23
C ILE A 167 -29.56 9.11 0.38
N CYS A 168 -28.96 9.71 -0.65
CA CYS A 168 -28.01 9.00 -1.51
C CYS A 168 -26.77 8.51 -0.74
N ARG A 169 -26.22 9.33 0.16
CA ARG A 169 -25.09 8.93 1.01
C ARG A 169 -25.45 7.82 1.98
N ALA A 170 -26.67 7.81 2.53
CA ALA A 170 -27.15 6.73 3.39
C ALA A 170 -27.25 5.42 2.60
N LYS A 171 -27.81 5.45 1.39
CA LYS A 171 -27.87 4.29 0.49
C LYS A 171 -26.47 3.77 0.17
N PHE A 172 -25.55 4.65 -0.25
CA PHE A 172 -24.15 4.29 -0.53
C PHE A 172 -23.48 3.60 0.68
N ARG A 173 -23.57 4.18 1.88
CA ARG A 173 -22.97 3.59 3.08
C ARG A 173 -23.57 2.24 3.47
N ARG A 174 -24.89 2.08 3.32
CA ARG A 174 -25.56 0.81 3.60
C ARG A 174 -25.11 -0.27 2.62
N THR A 175 -25.12 0.02 1.32
CA THR A 175 -24.63 -0.92 0.29
C THR A 175 -23.16 -1.27 0.50
N LEU A 176 -22.33 -0.28 0.84
CA LEU A 176 -20.90 -0.48 1.14
C LEU A 176 -20.71 -1.43 2.32
N SER A 177 -21.43 -1.24 3.43
CA SER A 177 -21.34 -2.14 4.59
C SER A 177 -21.75 -3.56 4.20
N ILE A 178 -22.92 -3.74 3.59
CA ILE A 178 -23.44 -5.06 3.21
C ILE A 178 -22.45 -5.82 2.33
N LYS A 179 -21.93 -5.18 1.28
CA LYS A 179 -21.00 -5.84 0.35
C LYS A 179 -19.65 -6.15 0.98
N ARG A 180 -19.14 -5.23 1.78
CA ARG A 180 -17.91 -5.43 2.55
C ARG A 180 -18.09 -6.61 3.51
N ASP A 181 -19.13 -6.58 4.34
CA ASP A 181 -19.37 -7.57 5.38
C ASP A 181 -19.65 -8.96 4.78
N LYS A 182 -20.39 -9.05 3.66
CA LYS A 182 -20.57 -10.29 2.90
C LYS A 182 -19.24 -10.84 2.38
N SER A 183 -18.39 -9.99 1.81
CA SER A 183 -17.08 -10.42 1.32
C SER A 183 -16.15 -10.91 2.43
N TRP A 184 -16.26 -10.38 3.66
CA TRP A 184 -15.50 -10.88 4.81
C TRP A 184 -16.02 -12.21 5.37
N ALA A 185 -17.29 -12.56 5.14
CA ALA A 185 -17.85 -13.85 5.54
C ALA A 185 -17.46 -15.00 4.60
N GLU A 186 -16.94 -14.69 3.41
CA GLU A 186 -16.50 -15.66 2.39
C GLU A 186 -15.00 -16.02 2.50
N PHE A 187 -14.26 -15.44 3.46
CA PHE A 187 -12.87 -15.76 3.82
C PHE A 187 -12.80 -16.50 5.16
#